data_AF-A0A382RCZ7-F1
#
_entry.id   AF-A0A382RCZ7-F1
#
_cell.length_a   1.000
_cell.length_b   1.000
_cell.length_c   1.000
_cell.angle_alpha   90.00
_cell.angle_beta   90.00
_cell.angle_gamma   90.00
#
_symmetry.space_group_name_H-M   'P 1'
#
loop_
_entity.id
_entity.type
_entity.pdbx_description
1 polymer ?
#
loop_
_entity_poly.entity_id
_entity_poly.type
_entity_poly.pdbx_seq_one_letter_code
_entity_poly.pdbx_strand_id
1 'polypeptide(L)'
;VLKHFWFYFNATPVTFSILFFSINLLILWSSDYVAPAFNDAVIACKDVSNDKWADYERTYQDKCIDEFFGGKEDGIITIFETLWVCGLLFSIIGIPFIVPLSIYLLFTWRMHRYGHY
;
A
#
# COMPACT_ATOMS: atom_id res chain seq x y z
N VAL A 1 34.12 -4.55 -9.99
CA VAL A 1 33.35 -3.54 -9.22
C VAL A 1 32.04 -3.15 -9.93
N LEU A 2 32.08 -2.62 -11.17
CA LEU A 2 30.88 -2.13 -11.88
C LEU A 2 29.79 -3.19 -12.17
N LYS A 3 30.14 -4.45 -12.46
CA LYS A 3 29.14 -5.52 -12.70
C LYS A 3 28.23 -5.75 -11.49
N HIS A 4 28.79 -5.78 -10.28
CA HIS A 4 28.00 -5.98 -9.06
C HIS A 4 27.15 -4.75 -8.76
N PHE A 5 27.67 -3.54 -8.99
CA PHE A 5 26.90 -2.31 -8.82
C PHE A 5 25.64 -2.31 -9.69
N TRP A 6 25.75 -2.57 -10.99
CA TRP A 6 24.59 -2.59 -11.90
C TRP A 6 23.59 -3.69 -11.57
N PHE A 7 24.07 -4.85 -11.10
CA PHE A 7 23.16 -5.90 -10.62
C PHE A 7 22.35 -5.42 -9.43
N TYR A 8 23.00 -4.97 -8.35
CA TYR A 8 22.29 -4.55 -7.13
C TYR A 8 21.44 -3.30 -7.35
N PHE A 9 21.90 -2.35 -8.15
CA PHE A 9 21.16 -1.13 -8.48
C PHE A 9 19.83 -1.44 -9.16
N ASN A 10 19.80 -2.40 -10.09
CA ASN A 10 18.56 -2.80 -10.77
C ASN A 10 17.75 -3.84 -9.96
N ALA A 11 18.41 -4.73 -9.22
CA ALA A 11 17.74 -5.80 -8.47
C ALA A 11 17.02 -5.28 -7.22
N THR A 12 17.59 -4.29 -6.52
CA THR A 12 17.03 -3.73 -5.28
C THR A 12 15.60 -3.19 -5.46
N PRO A 13 15.32 -2.25 -6.40
CA PRO A 13 13.98 -1.72 -6.57
C PRO A 13 12.98 -2.78 -7.05
N VAL A 14 13.40 -3.73 -7.90
CA VAL A 14 12.56 -4.84 -8.36
C VAL A 14 12.19 -5.76 -7.19
N THR A 15 13.16 -6.16 -6.38
CA THR A 15 12.94 -7.07 -5.25
C THR A 15 12.06 -6.42 -4.19
N PHE A 16 12.31 -5.15 -3.87
CA PHE A 16 11.45 -4.37 -2.98
C PHE A 16 10.00 -4.33 -3.49
N SER A 17 9.82 -4.07 -4.78
CA SER A 17 8.48 -3.98 -5.39
C SER A 17 7.73 -5.30 -5.32
N ILE A 18 8.40 -6.42 -5.67
CA ILE A 18 7.81 -7.76 -5.60
C ILE A 18 7.41 -8.09 -4.17
N LEU A 19 8.29 -7.86 -3.20
CA LEU A 19 8.02 -8.14 -1.78
C LEU A 19 6.86 -7.29 -1.26
N PHE A 20 6.90 -5.98 -1.49
CA PHE A 20 5.88 -5.06 -0.98
C PHE A 20 4.52 -5.35 -1.61
N PHE A 21 4.47 -5.60 -2.93
CA PHE A 21 3.23 -5.99 -3.62
C PHE A 21 2.68 -7.32 -3.11
N SER A 22 3.55 -8.32 -2.89
CA SER A 22 3.14 -9.63 -2.37
C SER A 22 2.58 -9.55 -0.95
N ILE A 23 3.18 -8.72 -0.08
CA ILE A 23 2.69 -8.49 1.28
C ILE A 23 1.31 -7.82 1.24
N ASN A 24 1.11 -6.81 0.37
CA ASN A 24 -0.19 -6.17 0.21
C ASN A 24 -1.26 -7.13 -0.30
N LEU A 25 -0.92 -7.97 -1.28
CA LEU A 25 -1.82 -8.98 -1.82
C LEU A 25 -2.21 -10.00 -0.74
N LEU A 26 -1.24 -10.43 0.07
CA LEU A 26 -1.49 -11.35 1.19
C LEU A 26 -2.43 -10.73 2.22
N ILE A 27 -2.21 -9.46 2.61
CA ILE A 27 -3.10 -8.76 3.56
C ILE A 27 -4.51 -8.65 3.01
N LEU A 28 -4.66 -8.24 1.74
CA LEU A 28 -5.95 -8.13 1.07
C LEU A 28 -6.70 -9.47 1.08
N TRP A 29 -5.99 -10.57 0.84
CA TRP A 29 -6.61 -11.91 0.78
C TRP A 29 -6.82 -12.55 2.15
N SER A 30 -6.04 -12.16 3.17
CA SER A 30 -6.24 -12.60 4.56
C SER A 30 -7.32 -11.81 5.30
N SER A 31 -7.77 -10.71 4.71
CA SER A 31 -8.76 -9.84 5.30
C SER A 31 -10.17 -10.43 5.11
N ASP A 32 -10.70 -11.05 6.15
CA ASP A 32 -12.15 -11.35 6.28
C ASP A 32 -12.97 -10.09 6.60
N TYR A 33 -12.49 -8.91 6.18
CA TYR A 33 -13.16 -7.65 6.46
C TYR A 33 -14.53 -7.63 5.77
N VAL A 34 -15.57 -7.85 6.57
CA VAL A 34 -16.95 -7.59 6.21
C VAL A 34 -17.22 -6.14 6.59
N ALA A 35 -17.32 -5.27 5.58
CA ALA A 35 -17.73 -3.90 5.80
C ALA A 35 -19.09 -3.89 6.52
N PRO A 36 -19.24 -3.19 7.65
CA PRO A 36 -20.51 -3.14 8.35
C PRO A 36 -21.57 -2.48 7.47
N ALA A 37 -22.84 -2.87 7.61
CA ALA A 37 -23.89 -2.27 6.81
C ALA A 37 -24.18 -0.85 7.30
N PHE A 38 -24.47 0.07 6.37
CA PHE A 38 -24.86 1.44 6.72
C PHE A 38 -26.08 1.49 7.67
N ASN A 39 -27.01 0.54 7.52
CA ASN A 39 -28.16 0.42 8.40
C ASN A 39 -27.75 0.18 9.87
N ASP A 40 -26.69 -0.59 10.11
CA ASP A 40 -26.22 -0.87 11.47
C ASP A 40 -25.65 0.40 12.12
N ALA A 41 -24.94 1.22 11.33
CA ALA A 41 -24.44 2.52 11.77
C ALA A 41 -25.59 3.47 12.13
N VAL A 42 -26.63 3.54 11.28
CA VAL A 42 -27.82 4.37 11.53
C VAL A 42 -28.54 3.93 12.80
N ILE A 43 -28.69 2.61 13.03
CA ILE A 43 -29.30 2.08 14.24
C ILE A 43 -28.47 2.41 15.48
N ALA A 44 -27.14 2.26 15.40
CA ALA A 44 -26.23 2.56 16.50
C ALA A 44 -26.22 4.05 16.87
N CYS A 45 -26.30 4.93 15.87
CA CYS A 45 -26.22 6.39 16.04
C CYS A 45 -27.59 7.08 16.07
N LYS A 46 -28.70 6.33 16.14
CA LYS A 46 -30.06 6.89 16.06
C LYS A 46 -30.39 7.88 17.20
N ASP A 47 -29.81 7.66 18.38
CA ASP A 47 -30.08 8.44 19.59
C ASP A 47 -29.12 9.64 19.72
N VAL A 48 -28.20 9.80 18.77
CA VAL A 48 -27.26 10.92 18.70
C VAL A 48 -27.91 12.10 18.00
N SER A 49 -27.63 13.32 18.48
CA SER A 49 -28.26 14.53 17.97
C SER A 49 -27.83 14.84 16.53
N ASN A 50 -28.78 14.87 15.61
CA ASN A 50 -28.58 15.37 14.25
C ASN A 50 -28.73 16.90 14.14
N ASP A 51 -29.48 17.50 15.08
CA ASP A 51 -29.75 18.95 15.03
C ASP A 51 -28.61 19.79 15.63
N LYS A 52 -27.64 19.14 16.28
CA LYS A 52 -26.48 19.80 16.87
C LYS A 52 -25.24 19.49 16.05
N TRP A 53 -24.52 20.56 15.74
CA TRP A 53 -23.22 20.51 15.10
C TRP A 53 -22.16 20.02 16.07
N ALA A 54 -21.37 19.04 15.65
CA ALA A 54 -20.19 18.56 16.39
C ALA A 54 -18.94 19.36 16.00
N ASP A 55 -18.84 19.70 14.72
CA ASP A 55 -17.82 20.58 14.14
C ASP A 55 -18.42 21.48 13.05
N TYR A 56 -17.60 22.14 12.25
CA TYR A 56 -18.03 23.08 11.21
C TYR A 56 -18.57 22.40 9.94
N GLU A 57 -18.41 21.08 9.81
CA GLU A 57 -18.77 20.28 8.63
C GLU A 57 -19.77 19.15 8.94
N ARG A 58 -19.87 18.69 10.20
CA ARG A 58 -20.58 17.47 10.62
C ARG A 58 -21.44 17.68 11.86
N THR A 59 -22.61 17.06 11.86
CA THR A 59 -23.46 16.92 13.06
C THR A 59 -22.89 15.86 14.02
N TYR A 60 -23.38 15.80 15.26
CA TYR A 60 -22.97 14.71 16.16
C TYR A 60 -23.37 13.33 15.61
N GLN A 61 -24.49 13.24 14.89
CA GLN A 61 -24.90 12.00 14.24
C GLN A 61 -23.95 11.62 13.10
N ASP A 62 -23.55 12.57 12.25
CA ASP A 62 -22.57 12.32 11.19
C ASP A 62 -21.22 11.86 11.75
N LYS A 63 -20.75 12.51 12.82
CA LYS A 63 -19.51 12.12 13.51
C LYS A 63 -19.60 10.70 14.09
N CYS A 64 -20.74 10.34 14.69
CA CYS A 64 -20.97 8.99 15.20
C CYS A 64 -20.94 7.94 14.08
N ILE A 65 -21.58 8.23 12.94
CA ILE A 65 -21.59 7.31 11.79
C ILE A 65 -20.17 7.15 11.23
N ASP A 66 -19.41 8.23 11.10
CA ASP A 66 -18.03 8.20 10.62
C ASP A 66 -17.13 7.35 11.53
N GLU A 67 -17.20 7.58 12.85
CA GLU A 67 -16.47 6.78 13.85
C GLU A 67 -16.89 5.30 13.86
N PHE A 68 -18.16 5.00 13.61
CA PHE A 68 -18.66 3.62 13.50
C PHE A 68 -18.00 2.83 12.37
N PHE A 69 -17.69 3.49 11.25
CA PHE A 69 -16.95 2.91 10.13
C PHE A 69 -15.42 2.90 10.35
N GLY A 70 -14.94 3.32 11.52
CA GLY A 70 -13.51 3.43 11.83
C GLY A 70 -12.89 4.74 11.32
N GLY A 71 -13.71 5.75 11.05
CA GLY A 71 -13.27 7.13 10.87
C GLY A 71 -12.42 7.56 12.07
N LYS A 72 -11.20 8.05 11.80
CA LYS A 72 -10.33 8.66 12.81
C LYS A 72 -10.58 10.16 12.77
N GLU A 73 -10.60 10.81 13.93
CA GLU A 73 -10.64 12.27 13.98
C GLU A 73 -9.54 12.88 13.09
N ASP A 74 -9.93 13.92 12.35
CA ASP A 74 -9.20 14.70 11.37
C ASP A 74 -7.68 14.45 11.31
N GLY A 75 -7.28 13.67 10.30
CA GLY A 75 -5.91 13.74 9.78
C GLY A 75 -4.83 13.03 10.59
N ILE A 76 -5.16 12.18 11.57
CA ILE A 76 -4.16 11.29 12.17
C ILE A 76 -3.85 10.14 11.19
N ILE A 77 -3.16 10.48 10.10
CA ILE A 77 -2.44 9.50 9.29
C ILE A 77 -1.31 9.02 10.18
N THR A 78 -1.39 7.76 10.59
CA THR A 78 -0.32 7.16 11.38
C THR A 78 0.98 7.13 10.57
N ILE A 79 2.13 7.20 11.24
CA ILE A 79 3.44 7.03 10.58
C ILE A 79 3.45 5.73 9.75
N PHE A 80 2.78 4.70 10.26
CA PHE A 80 2.59 3.43 9.58
C PHE A 80 1.83 3.59 8.24
N GLU A 81 0.67 4.22 8.22
CA GLU A 81 -0.11 4.46 6.99
C GLU A 81 0.69 5.31 5.98
N THR A 82 1.41 6.34 6.46
CA THR A 82 2.29 7.15 5.59
C THR A 82 3.39 6.30 4.97
N LEU A 83 4.12 5.51 5.78
CA LEU A 83 5.16 4.62 5.29
C LEU A 83 4.61 3.56 4.33
N TRP A 84 3.38 3.10 4.57
CA TRP A 84 2.70 2.13 3.72
C TRP A 84 2.38 2.71 2.33
N VAL A 85 1.80 3.90 2.28
CA VAL A 85 1.51 4.62 1.02
C VAL A 85 2.81 4.93 0.28
N CYS A 86 3.84 5.41 0.98
CA CYS A 86 5.16 5.64 0.39
C CYS A 86 5.75 4.34 -0.18
N GLY A 87 5.66 3.23 0.55
CA GLY A 87 6.10 1.91 0.09
C GLY A 87 5.38 1.47 -1.19
N LEU A 88 4.07 1.74 -1.28
CA LEU A 88 3.29 1.46 -2.48
C LEU A 88 3.79 2.30 -3.67
N LEU A 89 4.03 3.59 -3.47
CA LEU A 89 4.56 4.48 -4.52
C LEU A 89 5.96 4.03 -4.97
N PHE A 90 6.84 3.65 -4.05
CA PHE A 90 8.15 3.09 -4.36
C PHE A 90 8.06 1.76 -5.13
N SER A 91 7.04 0.94 -4.88
CA SER A 91 6.83 -0.31 -5.63
C SER A 91 6.51 -0.08 -7.11
N ILE A 92 5.85 1.04 -7.45
CA ILE A 92 5.59 1.42 -8.86
C ILE A 92 6.92 1.81 -9.54
N ILE A 93 7.80 2.50 -8.81
CA ILE A 93 9.12 2.93 -9.31
C ILE A 93 10.01 1.74 -9.68
N GLY A 94 9.84 0.57 -9.06
CA GLY A 94 10.63 -0.61 -9.41
C GLY A 94 10.23 -1.30 -10.71
N ILE A 95 9.04 -1.03 -11.26
CA ILE A 95 8.57 -1.65 -12.53
C ILE A 95 9.51 -1.32 -13.70
N PRO A 96 9.90 -0.05 -13.95
CA PRO A 96 10.88 0.28 -14.99
C PRO A 96 12.22 -0.46 -14.87
N PHE A 97 12.62 -0.91 -13.68
CA PHE A 97 13.89 -1.61 -13.46
C PHE A 97 13.85 -3.10 -13.84
N ILE A 98 12.67 -3.66 -14.12
CA ILE A 98 12.51 -5.05 -14.56
C ILE A 98 13.21 -5.27 -15.90
N VAL A 99 13.02 -4.36 -16.86
CA VAL A 99 13.61 -4.45 -18.20
C VAL A 99 15.14 -4.44 -18.16
N PRO A 100 15.82 -3.44 -17.56
CA PRO A 100 17.29 -3.43 -17.50
C PRO A 100 17.84 -4.60 -16.68
N LEU A 101 17.17 -5.03 -15.60
CA LEU A 101 17.56 -6.23 -14.85
C LEU A 101 17.49 -7.49 -15.72
N SER A 102 16.41 -7.65 -16.48
CA SER A 102 16.20 -8.80 -17.37
C SER A 102 17.28 -8.85 -18.45
N ILE A 103 17.58 -7.71 -19.08
CA ILE A 103 18.64 -7.58 -20.09
C ILE A 103 20.01 -7.93 -19.46
N TYR A 104 20.31 -7.40 -18.27
CA TYR A 104 21.55 -7.69 -17.56
C TYR A 104 21.72 -9.19 -17.28
N LEU A 105 20.66 -9.84 -16.79
CA LEU A 105 20.65 -11.28 -16.51
C LEU A 105 20.82 -12.11 -17.79
N LEU A 106 20.14 -11.76 -18.88
CA LEU A 106 20.26 -12.44 -20.16
C LEU A 106 21.69 -12.37 -20.73
N PHE A 107 22.31 -11.20 -20.71
CA PHE A 107 23.70 -11.04 -21.17
C PHE A 107 24.69 -11.79 -20.29
N THR A 108 24.52 -11.72 -18.97
CA THR A 108 25.38 -12.42 -18.02
C THR A 108 25.28 -13.94 -18.20
N TRP A 109 24.06 -14.45 -18.36
CA TRP A 109 23.82 -15.87 -18.63
C TRP A 109 24.41 -16.32 -19.98
N ARG A 110 24.24 -15.53 -21.04
CA ARG A 110 24.83 -15.83 -22.36
C ARG A 110 26.35 -15.90 -22.28
N MET A 111 26.99 -14.95 -21.59
CA MET A 111 28.44 -14.97 -21.37
C MET A 111 28.87 -16.22 -20.58
N HIS A 112 28.13 -16.61 -19.55
CA HIS A 112 28.44 -17.82 -18.78
C HIS A 112 28.32 -19.10 -19.62
N ARG A 113 27.34 -19.18 -20.53
CA ARG A 113 27.09 -20.39 -21.33
C ARG A 113 28.01 -20.53 -22.55
N TYR A 114 28.40 -19.42 -23.18
CA TYR A 114 29.14 -19.41 -24.44
C TYR A 114 30.54 -18.78 -24.35
N GLY A 115 30.96 -18.34 -23.16
CA GLY A 115 32.23 -17.64 -22.92
C GLY A 115 33.46 -18.53 -22.76
N HIS A 116 33.42 -19.79 -23.22
CA HIS A 116 34.62 -20.61 -23.34
C HIS A 116 35.41 -20.19 -24.59
N TYR A 117 36.25 -19.17 -24.45
CA TYR A 117 37.41 -18.92 -25.30
C TYR A 117 38.59 -18.55 -24.40
#